data_AF-A0A9R1HNT8-F1
#
_entry.id   AF-A0A9R1HNT8-F1
#
_cell.length_a   1.000
_cell.length_b   1.000
_cell.length_c   1.000
_cell.angle_alpha   90.00
_cell.angle_beta   90.00
_cell.angle_gamma   90.00
#
_symmetry.space_group_name_H-M   'P 1'
#
loop_
_entity.id
_entity.type
_entity.pdbx_description
1 polymer ?
#
loop_
_entity_poly.entity_id
_entity_poly.type
_entity_poly.pdbx_seq_one_letter_code
_entity_poly.pdbx_strand_id
1 'polypeptide(L)'
;ERNFAAAGAENWHKAVYVPTSSDNMVIAFRNWFRKHCKSQVGWAVPTADQLPATPTKDKLMERYWSHVAQCRSCSAALKAMKALEVALQFASVAVVGFLAVAKGTLVTSVVQRAVVVSLAVLCFAASRWLASFIEKNFYFHDYVHAYK
;
A
#
# COMPACT_ATOMS: atom_id res chain seq x y z
N GLU A 1 -19.43 -3.45 -10.67
CA GLU A 1 -20.34 -3.17 -11.81
C GLU A 1 -20.46 -4.34 -12.78
N ARG A 2 -19.37 -4.85 -13.39
CA ARG A 2 -19.44 -6.07 -14.24
C ARG A 2 -20.05 -7.28 -13.54
N ASN A 3 -19.68 -7.50 -12.27
CA ASN A 3 -20.28 -8.56 -11.43
C ASN A 3 -21.78 -8.33 -11.13
N PHE A 4 -22.29 -7.11 -11.26
CA PHE A 4 -23.71 -6.77 -11.01
C PHE A 4 -24.56 -7.15 -12.21
N ALA A 5 -24.05 -6.88 -13.42
CA ALA A 5 -24.69 -7.30 -14.66
C ALA A 5 -24.84 -8.82 -14.71
N ALA A 6 -23.78 -9.57 -14.38
CA ALA A 6 -23.81 -11.03 -14.37
C ALA A 6 -24.77 -11.63 -13.32
N ALA A 7 -24.93 -10.98 -12.16
CA ALA A 7 -25.82 -11.45 -11.09
C ALA A 7 -27.30 -11.03 -11.28
N GLY A 8 -27.58 -10.09 -12.18
CA GLY A 8 -28.93 -9.59 -12.45
C GLY A 8 -29.48 -8.61 -11.40
N ALA A 9 -30.48 -7.82 -11.80
CA ALA A 9 -31.04 -6.72 -11.00
C ALA A 9 -31.65 -7.15 -9.65
N GLU A 10 -32.06 -8.40 -9.49
CA GLU A 10 -32.62 -8.89 -8.23
C GLU A 10 -31.55 -9.43 -7.27
N ASN A 11 -30.43 -9.97 -7.79
CA ASN A 11 -29.42 -10.66 -6.97
C ASN A 11 -28.07 -9.94 -6.89
N TRP A 12 -27.86 -8.82 -7.61
CA TRP A 12 -26.58 -8.10 -7.65
C TRP A 12 -25.97 -7.77 -6.30
N HIS A 13 -26.80 -7.47 -5.30
CA HIS A 13 -26.36 -7.13 -3.94
C HIS A 13 -25.64 -8.30 -3.26
N LYS A 14 -25.95 -9.56 -3.62
CA LYS A 14 -25.24 -10.77 -3.13
C LYS A 14 -23.87 -10.92 -3.78
N ALA A 15 -23.64 -10.27 -4.92
CA ALA A 15 -22.35 -10.27 -5.61
C ALA A 15 -21.38 -9.23 -5.03
N VAL A 16 -21.82 -8.38 -4.10
CA VAL A 16 -21.00 -7.36 -3.42
C VAL A 16 -20.77 -7.78 -1.98
N TYR A 17 -19.50 -7.84 -1.58
CA TYR A 17 -19.13 -7.98 -0.18
C TYR A 17 -19.09 -6.61 0.49
N VAL A 18 -19.67 -6.50 1.69
CA VAL A 18 -19.79 -5.26 2.45
C VAL A 18 -19.44 -5.56 3.91
N PRO A 19 -18.15 -5.48 4.30
CA PRO A 19 -17.69 -6.08 5.53
C PRO A 19 -17.91 -5.25 6.80
N THR A 20 -18.14 -3.93 6.69
CA THR A 20 -17.92 -3.03 7.84
C THR A 20 -19.19 -2.28 8.27
N SER A 21 -19.22 -1.82 9.52
CA SER A 21 -20.32 -1.01 10.05
C SER A 21 -20.43 0.36 9.37
N SER A 22 -19.33 0.90 8.84
CA SER A 22 -19.33 2.14 8.04
C SER A 22 -20.18 2.01 6.78
N ASP A 23 -20.42 0.79 6.31
CA ASP A 23 -21.23 0.52 5.14
C ASP A 23 -22.74 0.40 5.43
N ASN A 24 -23.17 0.56 6.69
CA ASN A 24 -24.58 0.40 7.08
C ASN A 24 -25.53 1.31 6.27
N MET A 25 -25.11 2.53 5.96
CA MET A 25 -25.89 3.46 5.13
C MET A 25 -26.02 2.97 3.69
N VAL A 26 -24.96 2.36 3.15
CA VAL A 26 -24.97 1.75 1.81
C VAL A 26 -25.96 0.58 1.80
N ILE A 27 -25.95 -0.26 2.83
CA ILE A 27 -26.90 -1.38 2.97
C ILE A 27 -28.33 -0.87 3.07
N ALA A 28 -28.58 0.14 3.90
CA ALA A 28 -29.91 0.76 4.06
C ALA A 28 -30.43 1.32 2.74
N PHE A 29 -29.61 2.08 2.02
CA PHE A 29 -29.96 2.60 0.70
C PHE A 29 -30.27 1.49 -0.30
N ARG A 30 -29.46 0.42 -0.35
CA ARG A 30 -29.70 -0.73 -1.23
C ARG A 30 -31.03 -1.43 -0.96
N ASN A 31 -31.39 -1.57 0.31
CA ASN A 31 -32.67 -2.16 0.72
C ASN A 31 -33.85 -1.26 0.31
N TRP A 32 -33.73 0.05 0.56
CA TRP A 32 -34.73 1.02 0.12
C TRP A 32 -34.90 1.01 -1.41
N PHE A 33 -33.79 1.04 -2.15
CA PHE A 33 -33.78 1.05 -3.62
C PHE A 33 -34.42 -0.22 -4.21
N ARG A 34 -34.19 -1.37 -3.59
CA ARG A 34 -34.88 -2.61 -3.98
C ARG A 34 -36.38 -2.53 -3.72
N LYS A 35 -36.76 -2.09 -2.52
CA LYS A 35 -38.16 -2.04 -2.07
C LYS A 35 -38.99 -1.07 -2.92
N HIS A 36 -38.43 0.10 -3.25
CA HIS A 36 -39.19 1.19 -3.84
C HIS A 36 -38.96 1.37 -5.35
N CYS A 37 -37.80 0.94 -5.86
CA CYS A 37 -37.43 1.16 -7.27
C CYS A 37 -37.23 -0.15 -8.05
N LYS A 38 -37.55 -1.32 -7.46
CA LYS A 38 -37.29 -2.64 -8.06
C LYS A 38 -35.84 -2.82 -8.52
N SER A 39 -34.91 -2.18 -7.81
CA SER A 39 -33.49 -2.14 -8.17
C SER A 39 -33.18 -1.59 -9.57
N GLN A 40 -34.05 -0.71 -10.09
CA GLN A 40 -33.92 -0.11 -11.41
C GLN A 40 -34.11 1.41 -11.37
N VAL A 41 -33.49 2.10 -12.32
CA VAL A 41 -33.69 3.53 -12.55
C VAL A 41 -34.51 3.65 -13.84
N GLY A 42 -35.80 3.96 -13.72
CA GLY A 42 -36.76 3.81 -14.82
C GLY A 42 -36.53 4.69 -16.06
N TRP A 43 -35.71 5.74 -15.94
CA TRP A 43 -35.32 6.61 -17.06
C TRP A 43 -33.94 6.24 -17.64
N ALA A 44 -33.19 5.35 -16.99
CA ALA A 44 -31.88 4.94 -17.47
C ALA A 44 -32.03 3.80 -18.48
N VAL A 45 -31.52 4.00 -19.69
CA VAL A 45 -31.41 2.94 -20.69
C VAL A 45 -30.37 1.93 -20.20
N PRO A 46 -30.63 0.60 -20.24
CA PRO A 46 -29.64 -0.39 -19.88
C PRO A 46 -28.45 -0.33 -20.84
N THR A 47 -27.35 0.31 -20.44
CA THR A 47 -26.10 0.27 -21.18
C THR A 47 -25.27 -0.92 -20.72
N ALA A 48 -25.53 -2.07 -21.33
CA ALA A 48 -24.60 -3.19 -21.23
C ALA A 48 -23.27 -2.81 -21.89
N ASP A 49 -22.16 -3.28 -21.30
CA ASP A 49 -20.81 -3.30 -21.89
C ASP A 49 -20.09 -1.97 -22.17
N GLN A 50 -20.54 -0.85 -21.60
CA GLN A 50 -19.84 0.45 -21.76
C GLN A 50 -18.62 0.67 -20.88
N LEU A 51 -18.32 -0.23 -19.95
CA LEU A 51 -17.20 0.00 -19.03
C LEU A 51 -15.87 -0.17 -19.77
N PRO A 52 -14.93 0.79 -19.64
CA PRO A 52 -13.59 0.62 -20.16
C PRO A 52 -12.94 -0.62 -19.54
N ALA A 53 -11.96 -1.20 -20.24
CA ALA A 53 -11.22 -2.34 -19.74
C ALA A 53 -10.73 -2.07 -18.31
N THR A 54 -10.93 -3.03 -17.41
CA THR A 54 -10.48 -2.90 -16.03
C THR A 54 -8.97 -2.69 -16.05
N PRO A 55 -8.45 -1.59 -15.45
CA PRO A 55 -7.01 -1.39 -15.34
C PRO A 55 -6.36 -2.58 -14.62
N THR A 56 -5.09 -2.79 -14.90
CA THR A 56 -4.29 -3.78 -14.18
C THR A 56 -4.26 -3.43 -12.68
N LYS A 57 -4.11 -4.44 -11.81
CA LYS A 57 -4.24 -4.27 -10.35
C LYS A 57 -3.23 -3.26 -9.80
N ASP A 58 -2.01 -3.27 -10.33
CA ASP A 58 -0.96 -2.31 -10.06
C ASP A 58 -1.43 -0.87 -10.32
N LYS A 59 -2.08 -0.61 -11.46
CA LYS A 59 -2.62 0.73 -11.77
C LYS A 59 -3.81 1.10 -10.91
N LEU A 60 -4.69 0.15 -10.60
CA LEU A 60 -5.90 0.43 -9.83
C LEU A 60 -5.59 0.69 -8.34
N MET A 61 -4.61 -0.02 -7.79
CA MET A 61 -4.26 0.05 -6.37
C MET A 61 -2.97 0.84 -6.13
N GLU A 62 -2.49 1.58 -7.14
CA GLU A 62 -1.39 2.51 -6.96
C GLU A 62 -1.87 3.64 -6.02
N ARG A 63 -1.04 3.97 -5.02
CA ARG A 63 -1.35 4.98 -4.01
C ARG A 63 -0.60 6.28 -4.24
N TYR A 64 0.48 6.23 -5.00
CA TYR A 64 1.39 7.36 -5.12
C TYR A 64 0.71 8.52 -5.85
N TRP A 65 0.16 8.30 -7.05
CA TRP A 65 -0.49 9.33 -7.85
C TRP A 65 -1.91 9.61 -7.37
N SER A 66 -2.63 8.59 -6.91
CA SER A 66 -4.02 8.70 -6.43
C SER A 66 -4.13 9.42 -5.09
N HIS A 67 -3.06 9.44 -4.28
CA HIS A 67 -3.10 10.05 -2.94
C HIS A 67 -1.80 10.72 -2.52
N VAL A 68 -0.68 10.00 -2.48
CA VAL A 68 0.54 10.48 -1.79
C VAL A 68 1.08 11.77 -2.41
N ALA A 69 1.11 11.87 -3.74
CA ALA A 69 1.61 13.04 -4.47
C ALA A 69 0.76 14.31 -4.21
N GLN A 70 -0.53 14.14 -3.90
CA GLN A 70 -1.50 15.22 -3.70
C GLN A 70 -1.67 15.56 -2.21
N CYS A 71 -1.30 14.64 -1.31
CA CYS A 71 -1.39 14.83 0.12
C CYS A 71 -0.07 15.36 0.70
N ARG A 72 -0.09 16.57 1.27
CA ARG A 72 1.10 17.19 1.89
C ARG A 72 1.70 16.36 3.01
N SER A 73 0.86 15.75 3.85
CA SER A 73 1.32 14.92 4.98
C SER A 73 2.05 13.66 4.47
N CYS A 74 1.44 12.93 3.54
CA CYS A 74 2.00 11.71 3.00
C CYS A 74 3.24 11.95 2.13
N SER A 75 3.25 12.98 1.29
CA SER A 75 4.43 13.33 0.48
C SER A 75 5.62 13.76 1.34
N ALA A 76 5.38 14.54 2.40
CA ALA A 76 6.43 14.90 3.36
C ALA A 76 6.97 13.67 4.11
N ALA A 77 6.07 12.79 4.57
CA ALA A 77 6.44 11.54 5.23
C ALA A 77 7.28 10.64 4.31
N LEU A 78 6.86 10.46 3.05
CA LEU A 78 7.60 9.67 2.06
C LEU A 78 9.01 10.24 1.84
N LYS A 79 9.13 11.57 1.68
CA LYS A 79 10.44 12.22 1.50
C LYS A 79 11.35 12.00 2.71
N ALA A 80 10.82 12.15 3.92
CA ALA A 80 11.58 11.94 5.15
C ALA A 80 12.01 10.47 5.30
N MET A 81 11.12 9.51 5.05
CA MET A 81 11.46 8.08 5.12
C MET A 81 12.48 7.68 4.04
N LYS A 82 12.39 8.22 2.82
CA LYS A 82 13.40 7.99 1.78
C LYS A 82 14.77 8.58 2.16
N ALA A 83 14.79 9.77 2.75
CA ALA A 83 16.03 10.35 3.26
C ALA A 83 16.64 9.47 4.38
N LEU A 84 15.83 8.95 5.29
CA LEU A 84 16.26 8.04 6.34
C LEU A 84 16.76 6.69 5.78
N GLU A 85 16.09 6.12 4.77
CA GLU A 85 16.50 4.89 4.09
C GLU A 85 17.93 5.03 3.55
N VAL A 86 18.20 6.14 2.87
CA VAL A 86 19.51 6.46 2.28
C VAL A 86 20.55 6.76 3.36
N ALA A 87 20.21 7.54 4.39
CA ALA A 87 21.10 7.85 5.50
C ALA A 87 21.58 6.58 6.22
N LEU A 88 20.69 5.61 6.45
CA LEU A 88 21.02 4.33 7.07
C LEU A 88 21.97 3.48 6.19
N GLN A 89 21.82 3.51 4.87
CA GLN A 89 22.74 2.83 3.94
C GLN A 89 24.12 3.47 3.98
N PHE A 90 24.19 4.79 3.87
CA PHE A 90 25.46 5.52 3.96
C PHE A 90 26.15 5.28 5.31
N ALA A 91 25.41 5.30 6.42
CA ALA A 91 25.97 5.01 7.74
C ALA A 91 26.58 3.60 7.80
N SER A 92 25.87 2.59 7.27
CA SER A 92 26.38 1.22 7.21
C SER A 92 27.68 1.11 6.41
N VAL A 93 27.72 1.66 5.20
CA VAL A 93 28.91 1.63 4.32
C VAL A 93 30.06 2.43 4.93
N ALA A 94 29.79 3.61 5.48
CA ALA A 94 30.79 4.46 6.12
C ALA A 94 31.43 3.77 7.32
N VAL A 95 30.64 3.08 8.15
CA VAL A 95 31.16 2.35 9.32
C VAL A 95 32.07 1.19 8.89
N VAL A 96 31.68 0.41 7.88
CA VAL A 96 32.52 -0.69 7.36
C VAL A 96 33.79 -0.15 6.69
N GLY A 97 33.67 0.91 5.87
CA GLY A 97 34.82 1.55 5.22
C GLY A 97 35.79 2.17 6.22
N PHE A 98 35.27 2.81 7.28
CA PHE A 98 36.10 3.35 8.36
C PHE A 98 36.86 2.25 9.09
N LEU A 99 36.20 1.12 9.42
CA LEU A 99 36.88 -0.03 10.03
C LEU A 99 37.97 -0.62 9.14
N ALA A 100 37.80 -0.61 7.81
CA ALA A 100 38.79 -1.15 6.87
C ALA A 100 40.05 -0.27 6.76
N VAL A 101 39.92 1.05 6.93
CA VAL A 101 41.04 2.01 6.78
C VAL A 101 41.62 2.44 8.13
N ALA A 102 40.89 2.28 9.23
CA ALA A 102 41.35 2.64 10.56
C ALA A 102 42.62 1.87 10.95
N LYS A 103 43.66 2.61 11.34
CA LYS A 103 44.86 2.00 11.95
C LYS A 103 44.46 1.29 13.25
N GLY A 104 45.08 0.15 13.54
CA GLY A 104 44.72 -0.78 14.62
C GLY A 104 44.70 -0.22 16.06
N THR A 105 45.00 1.06 16.23
CA THR A 105 44.94 1.82 17.49
C THR A 105 43.56 2.40 17.83
N LEU A 106 42.61 2.49 16.88
CA LEU A 106 41.29 3.10 17.13
C LEU A 106 40.22 2.12 17.64
N VAL A 107 40.29 0.84 17.23
CA VAL A 107 39.37 -0.22 17.66
C VAL A 107 40.21 -1.45 17.98
N THR A 108 40.63 -1.53 19.25
CA THR A 108 41.71 -2.40 19.69
C THR A 108 41.20 -3.79 20.10
N SER A 109 39.96 -3.90 20.59
CA SER A 109 39.39 -5.18 21.00
C SER A 109 38.49 -5.81 19.94
N VAL A 110 38.49 -7.15 19.89
CA VAL A 110 37.58 -7.94 19.04
C VAL A 110 36.11 -7.62 19.36
N VAL A 111 35.81 -7.40 20.65
CA VAL A 111 34.46 -7.05 21.11
C VAL A 111 34.02 -5.71 20.52
N GLN A 112 34.88 -4.69 20.53
CA GLN A 112 34.54 -3.39 19.93
C GLN A 112 34.30 -3.50 18.42
N ARG A 113 35.14 -4.27 17.71
CA ARG A 113 34.94 -4.51 16.27
C ARG A 113 33.62 -5.23 16.00
N ALA A 114 33.29 -6.25 16.79
CA ALA A 114 32.04 -6.97 16.68
C ALA A 114 30.82 -6.07 16.91
N VAL A 115 30.86 -5.18 17.91
CA VAL A 115 29.80 -4.21 18.17
C VAL A 115 29.61 -3.25 16.98
N VAL A 116 30.70 -2.69 16.47
CA VAL A 116 30.65 -1.73 15.35
C VAL A 116 30.14 -2.39 14.07
N VAL A 117 30.61 -3.60 13.75
CA VAL A 117 30.11 -4.38 12.60
C VAL A 117 28.63 -4.72 12.77
N SER A 118 28.22 -5.14 13.97
CA SER A 118 26.81 -5.45 14.25
C SER A 118 25.91 -4.23 14.05
N LEU A 119 26.35 -3.04 14.48
CA LEU A 119 25.63 -1.80 14.24
C LEU A 119 25.50 -1.49 12.75
N ALA A 120 26.57 -1.67 11.97
CA ALA A 120 26.52 -1.47 10.52
C ALA A 120 25.51 -2.43 9.84
N VAL A 121 25.49 -3.70 10.25
CA VAL A 121 24.53 -4.70 9.76
C VAL A 121 23.09 -4.31 10.13
N LEU A 122 22.87 -3.86 11.36
CA LEU A 122 21.54 -3.39 11.81
C LEU A 122 21.07 -2.18 11.03
N CYS A 123 21.94 -1.19 10.75
CA CYS A 123 21.60 -0.04 9.90
C CYS A 123 21.19 -0.48 8.49
N PHE A 124 21.90 -1.43 7.90
CA PHE A 124 21.56 -1.96 6.58
C PHE A 124 20.23 -2.71 6.60
N ALA A 125 20.02 -3.60 7.57
CA ALA A 125 18.78 -4.33 7.75
C ALA A 125 17.58 -3.38 7.95
N ALA A 126 17.74 -2.36 8.79
CA ALA A 126 16.72 -1.33 9.01
C ALA A 126 16.39 -0.57 7.72
N SER A 127 17.39 -0.23 6.89
CA SER A 127 17.17 0.40 5.59
C SER A 127 16.39 -0.51 4.63
N ARG A 128 16.72 -1.81 4.55
CA ARG A 128 15.99 -2.77 3.69
C ARG A 128 14.55 -2.98 4.16
N TRP A 129 14.34 -3.03 5.47
CA TRP A 129 13.01 -3.07 6.04
C TRP A 129 12.23 -1.79 5.70
N LEU A 130 12.85 -0.61 5.86
CA LEU A 130 12.22 0.67 5.57
C LEU A 130 11.87 0.81 4.09
N ALA A 131 12.73 0.36 3.17
CA ALA A 131 12.42 0.32 1.74
C ALA A 131 11.15 -0.51 1.45
N SER A 132 11.03 -1.68 2.08
CA SER A 132 9.86 -2.55 1.94
C SER A 132 8.60 -1.95 2.57
N PHE A 133 8.77 -1.25 3.70
CA PHE A 133 7.70 -0.51 4.35
C PHE A 133 7.21 0.64 3.46
N ILE A 134 8.14 1.40 2.86
CA ILE A 134 7.81 2.50 1.96
C ILE A 134 7.00 2.00 0.76
N GLU A 135 7.45 0.92 0.13
CA GLU A 135 6.75 0.32 -1.02
C GLU A 135 5.30 -0.03 -0.67
N LYS A 136 5.12 -0.80 0.42
CA LYS A 136 3.79 -1.28 0.87
C LYS A 136 2.85 -0.16 1.29
N ASN A 137 3.36 0.95 1.80
CA ASN A 137 2.50 2.00 2.35
C ASN A 137 2.23 3.12 1.35
N PHE A 138 3.24 3.51 0.55
CA PHE A 138 3.15 4.71 -0.30
C PHE A 138 2.98 4.42 -1.79
N TYR A 139 3.32 3.22 -2.27
CA TYR A 139 3.24 2.89 -3.70
C TYR A 139 2.16 1.87 -3.99
N PHE A 140 2.35 0.64 -3.53
CA PHE A 140 1.44 -0.46 -3.83
C PHE A 140 1.47 -1.50 -2.73
N HIS A 141 0.29 -1.94 -2.31
CA HIS A 141 0.14 -3.12 -1.47
C HIS A 141 -0.76 -4.11 -2.16
N ASP A 142 -0.19 -5.26 -2.51
CA ASP A 142 -1.01 -6.34 -3.01
C ASP A 142 -1.89 -6.87 -1.88
N TYR A 143 -3.20 -6.86 -2.08
CA TYR A 143 -4.14 -7.49 -1.17
C TYR A 143 -4.72 -8.72 -1.84
N VAL A 144 -4.50 -9.89 -1.23
CA VAL A 144 -5.21 -11.11 -1.59
C VAL A 144 -6.65 -10.88 -1.17
N HIS A 145 -7.51 -10.60 -2.14
CA HIS A 145 -8.94 -10.57 -1.87
C HIS A 145 -9.29 -11.97 -1.37
N ALA A 146 -10.04 -12.06 -0.27
CA ALA A 146 -10.52 -13.34 0.25
C ALA A 146 -11.05 -14.14 -0.95
N TYR A 147 -10.38 -15.27 -1.23
CA TYR A 147 -10.72 -16.11 -2.37
C TYR A 147 -12.22 -16.44 -2.30
N LYS A 148 -12.90 -16.34 -3.44
CA LYS A 148 -14.24 -16.91 -3.61
C LYS A 148 -14.11 -18.41 -3.79
#